data_AF-A0A433PMB2-F1
#
_entry.id   AF-A0A433PMB2-F1
#
_cell.length_a   1.000
_cell.length_b   1.000
_cell.length_c   1.000
_cell.angle_alpha   90.00
_cell.angle_beta   90.00
_cell.angle_gamma   90.00
#
_symmetry.space_group_name_H-M   'P 1'
#
loop_
_entity.id
_entity.type
_entity.pdbx_description
1 polymer ?
#
loop_
_entity_poly.entity_id
_entity_poly.type
_entity_poly.pdbx_seq_one_letter_code
_entity_poly.pdbx_strand_id
1 'polypeptide(L)'
;MLALHTYENNEWLGSHATSAAVWPVSYHGTHVHNARSIAEDGYLLSKGRRFAYGRGIYSTPNIEIAEQYAQLFTHNGQTYKMIFQNRVNPKHLERFAVSGGEYWVTPRSNDIRPYGICFRKV
;
A
#
# COMPACT_ATOMS: atom_id res chain seq x y z
N MET A 1 -9.57 -10.16 -8.90
CA MET A 1 -10.87 -9.97 -8.22
C MET A 1 -10.60 -9.09 -7.02
N LEU A 2 -11.11 -7.86 -7.00
CA LEU A 2 -10.85 -6.87 -5.95
C LEU A 2 -11.44 -7.31 -4.61
N ALA A 3 -10.79 -6.86 -3.53
CA ALA A 3 -11.02 -7.13 -2.12
C ALA A 3 -12.38 -6.66 -1.54
N LEU A 4 -13.47 -6.71 -2.31
CA LEU A 4 -14.77 -6.16 -1.94
C LEU A 4 -15.52 -6.92 -0.83
N HIS A 5 -14.99 -8.07 -0.38
CA HIS A 5 -15.58 -8.87 0.72
C HIS A 5 -14.52 -9.55 1.62
N THR A 6 -13.25 -9.14 1.53
CA THR A 6 -12.15 -9.72 2.34
C THR A 6 -11.99 -9.07 3.72
N TYR A 7 -12.72 -7.97 3.98
CA TYR A 7 -12.63 -7.21 5.23
C TYR A 7 -14.00 -7.09 5.89
N GLU A 8 -13.98 -6.79 7.19
CA GLU A 8 -15.15 -6.84 8.10
C GLU A 8 -16.37 -6.05 7.61
N ASN A 9 -16.15 -4.89 6.99
CA ASN A 9 -17.18 -4.03 6.41
C ASN A 9 -16.61 -3.25 5.22
N ASN A 10 -17.41 -2.36 4.59
CA ASN A 10 -16.99 -1.50 3.47
C ASN A 10 -16.95 0.00 3.81
N GLU A 11 -17.09 0.39 5.08
CA GLU A 11 -17.13 1.81 5.48
C GLU A 11 -15.83 2.55 5.12
N TRP A 12 -14.70 1.85 5.22
CA TRP A 12 -13.36 2.33 4.85
C TRP A 12 -13.22 2.70 3.37
N LEU A 13 -14.10 2.19 2.48
CA LEU A 13 -14.12 2.55 1.05
C LEU A 13 -14.82 3.90 0.79
N GLY A 14 -15.71 4.32 1.69
CA GLY A 14 -16.42 5.61 1.60
C GLY A 14 -17.64 5.62 0.68
N SER A 15 -18.26 4.48 0.36
CA SER A 15 -19.48 4.45 -0.47
C SER A 15 -20.72 5.06 0.22
N HIS A 16 -20.73 5.15 1.56
CA HIS A 16 -21.86 5.68 2.34
C HIS A 16 -21.48 6.47 3.63
N ALA A 17 -20.20 6.78 3.87
CA ALA A 17 -19.76 7.25 5.20
C ALA A 17 -19.54 8.76 5.31
N THR A 18 -20.05 9.35 6.40
CA THR A 18 -19.60 10.62 6.97
C THR A 18 -18.07 10.61 7.13
N SER A 19 -17.42 11.75 6.83
CA SER A 19 -15.99 11.91 6.51
C SER A 19 -14.94 11.31 7.46
N ALA A 20 -15.30 10.84 8.66
CA ALA A 20 -14.36 10.32 9.65
C ALA A 20 -14.03 8.81 9.52
N ALA A 21 -14.88 8.00 8.87
CA ALA A 21 -14.67 6.54 8.76
C ALA A 21 -13.86 6.13 7.52
N VAL A 22 -13.66 7.05 6.57
CA VAL A 22 -12.97 6.76 5.32
C VAL A 22 -11.46 6.73 5.56
N TRP A 23 -10.84 5.59 5.25
CA TRP A 23 -9.40 5.44 5.36
C TRP A 23 -8.74 6.14 4.16
N PRO A 24 -7.73 7.01 4.33
CA PRO A 24 -7.05 7.64 3.21
C PRO A 24 -6.34 6.62 2.31
N VAL A 25 -6.18 6.99 1.04
CA VAL A 25 -5.46 6.18 0.04
C VAL A 25 -3.96 6.35 0.22
N SER A 26 -3.22 5.24 0.12
CA SER A 26 -1.77 5.25 0.02
C SER A 26 -1.27 4.23 -1.02
N TYR A 27 0.01 4.35 -1.38
CA TYR A 27 0.67 3.54 -2.40
C TYR A 27 1.90 2.84 -1.82
N HIS A 28 2.13 1.60 -2.24
CA HIS A 28 3.30 0.81 -1.85
C HIS A 28 3.93 0.14 -3.08
N GLY A 29 5.15 0.57 -3.44
CA GLY A 29 5.97 -0.12 -4.42
C GLY A 29 6.77 -1.24 -3.77
N THR A 30 6.89 -2.36 -4.47
CA THR A 30 7.64 -3.50 -3.98
C THR A 30 8.25 -4.32 -5.11
N HIS A 31 9.03 -5.32 -4.74
CA HIS A 31 9.52 -6.34 -5.67
C HIS A 31 8.43 -7.34 -6.02
N VAL A 32 8.43 -7.85 -7.24
CA VAL A 32 7.39 -8.77 -7.73
C VAL A 32 7.29 -10.06 -6.90
N HIS A 33 8.41 -10.57 -6.39
CA HIS A 33 8.39 -11.74 -5.51
C HIS A 33 7.63 -11.49 -4.19
N ASN A 34 7.68 -10.25 -3.65
CA ASN A 34 6.91 -9.88 -2.46
C ASN A 34 5.44 -9.63 -2.80
N ALA A 35 5.16 -9.13 -4.01
CA ALA A 35 3.82 -8.78 -4.44
C ALA A 35 2.85 -9.97 -4.39
N ARG A 36 3.29 -11.17 -4.77
CA ARG A 36 2.45 -12.38 -4.61
C ARG A 36 2.02 -12.57 -3.15
N SER A 37 2.97 -12.56 -2.22
CA SER A 37 2.65 -12.78 -0.80
C SER A 37 1.76 -11.68 -0.21
N ILE A 38 1.91 -10.44 -0.66
CA ILE A 38 1.04 -9.33 -0.20
C ILE A 38 -0.38 -9.49 -0.77
N ALA A 39 -0.52 -9.97 -2.00
CA ALA A 39 -1.82 -10.21 -2.61
C ALA A 39 -2.56 -11.40 -1.98
N GLU A 40 -1.84 -12.42 -1.52
CA GLU A 40 -2.38 -13.64 -0.91
C GLU A 40 -2.64 -13.47 0.59
N ASP A 41 -1.66 -12.96 1.33
CA ASP A 41 -1.65 -12.93 2.81
C ASP A 41 -1.98 -11.54 3.39
N GLY A 42 -2.04 -10.50 2.55
CA GLY A 42 -1.94 -9.12 3.00
C GLY A 42 -0.54 -8.76 3.49
N TYR A 43 -0.41 -7.61 4.16
CA TYR A 43 0.88 -7.19 4.69
C TYR A 43 1.26 -7.95 5.96
N LEU A 44 2.41 -8.63 5.94
CA LEU A 44 2.94 -9.33 7.10
C LEU A 44 4.18 -8.60 7.62
N LEU A 45 4.06 -7.94 8.79
CA LEU A 45 5.17 -7.22 9.43
C LEU A 45 6.39 -8.11 9.74
N SER A 46 6.17 -9.41 9.94
CA SER A 46 7.24 -10.40 10.13
C SER A 46 8.12 -10.57 8.89
N LYS A 47 7.59 -10.30 7.69
CA LYS A 47 8.33 -10.33 6.41
C LYS A 47 9.00 -8.99 6.10
N GLY A 48 8.66 -7.92 6.84
CA GLY A 48 9.19 -6.57 6.64
C GLY A 48 10.70 -6.47 6.93
N ARG A 49 11.40 -5.66 6.14
CA ARG A 49 12.84 -5.38 6.28
C ARG A 49 13.09 -3.88 6.17
N ARG A 50 14.22 -3.40 6.71
CA ARG A 50 14.70 -2.00 6.60
C ARG A 50 13.70 -0.96 7.12
N PHE A 51 13.63 -0.84 8.45
CA PHE A 51 12.73 0.07 9.15
C PHE A 51 13.38 1.43 9.45
N ALA A 52 13.60 2.25 8.41
CA ALA A 52 14.32 3.53 8.53
C ALA A 52 13.62 4.59 9.42
N TYR A 53 12.30 4.55 9.49
CA TYR A 53 11.42 5.45 10.26
C TYR A 53 10.59 4.68 11.31
N GLY A 54 11.15 3.59 11.85
CA GLY A 54 10.45 2.74 12.81
C GLY A 54 9.78 1.52 12.18
N ARG A 55 9.44 0.54 13.03
CA ARG A 55 8.92 -0.77 12.59
C ARG A 55 7.47 -0.63 12.14
N GLY A 56 7.21 -0.87 10.86
CA GLY A 56 5.87 -0.78 10.29
C GLY A 56 5.82 -1.10 8.80
N ILE A 57 4.64 -1.00 8.21
CA ILE A 57 4.42 -1.12 6.76
C ILE A 57 4.50 0.26 6.14
N TYR A 58 5.34 0.40 5.12
CA TYR A 58 5.69 1.69 4.55
C TYR A 58 4.84 1.95 3.32
N SER A 59 4.21 3.10 3.24
CA SER A 59 3.46 3.55 2.09
C SER A 59 3.60 5.06 1.94
N THR A 60 2.96 5.64 0.95
CA THR A 60 2.98 7.09 0.73
C THR A 60 1.72 7.51 -0.03
N PRO A 61 1.16 8.70 0.20
CA PRO A 61 0.07 9.21 -0.63
C PRO A 61 0.55 9.64 -2.03
N ASN A 62 1.86 9.78 -2.25
CA ASN A 62 2.44 10.14 -3.54
C ASN A 62 2.86 8.87 -4.31
N ILE A 63 2.16 8.57 -5.41
CA ILE A 63 2.44 7.39 -6.23
C ILE A 63 3.85 7.41 -6.85
N GLU A 64 4.40 8.58 -7.17
CA GLU A 64 5.75 8.73 -7.74
C GLU A 64 6.82 8.30 -6.75
N ILE A 65 6.63 8.61 -5.46
CA ILE A 65 7.51 8.14 -4.39
C ILE A 65 7.42 6.62 -4.26
N ALA A 66 6.20 6.04 -4.27
CA ALA A 66 6.02 4.59 -4.22
C ALA A 66 6.69 3.89 -5.42
N GLU A 67 6.63 4.51 -6.60
CA GLU A 67 7.20 3.98 -7.83
C GLU A 67 8.72 3.79 -7.79
N GLN A 68 9.43 4.57 -6.97
CA GLN A 68 10.88 4.43 -6.77
C GLN A 68 11.23 3.08 -6.11
N TYR A 69 10.30 2.49 -5.37
CA TYR A 69 10.46 1.19 -4.71
C TYR A 69 9.88 0.02 -5.51
N ALA A 70 9.18 0.30 -6.62
CA ALA A 70 8.58 -0.73 -7.47
C ALA A 70 9.61 -1.33 -8.43
N GLN A 71 9.78 -2.66 -8.36
CA GLN A 71 10.69 -3.37 -9.25
C GLN A 71 10.08 -3.51 -10.65
N LEU A 72 10.93 -3.40 -11.68
CA LEU A 72 10.57 -3.74 -13.04
C LEU A 72 10.35 -5.25 -13.21
N PHE A 73 9.38 -5.62 -14.02
CA PHE A 73 9.21 -7.00 -14.48
C PHE A 73 8.69 -7.02 -15.91
N THR A 74 9.01 -8.10 -16.62
CA THR A 74 8.58 -8.31 -18.00
C THR A 74 7.46 -9.33 -18.04
N HIS A 75 6.39 -9.01 -18.76
CA HIS A 75 5.28 -9.90 -19.04
C HIS A 75 4.86 -9.73 -20.50
N ASN A 76 4.76 -10.82 -21.25
CA ASN A 76 4.41 -10.83 -22.68
C ASN A 76 5.22 -9.83 -23.54
N GLY A 77 6.53 -9.77 -23.31
CA GLY A 77 7.44 -8.89 -24.06
C GLY A 77 7.36 -7.41 -23.70
N GLN A 78 6.57 -7.02 -22.70
CA GLN A 78 6.43 -5.65 -22.23
C GLN A 78 6.92 -5.52 -20.79
N THR A 79 7.55 -4.39 -20.46
CA THR A 79 8.11 -4.13 -19.13
C THR A 79 7.18 -3.22 -18.34
N TYR A 80 6.95 -3.57 -17.08
CA TYR A 80 6.03 -2.88 -16.20
C TYR A 80 6.65 -2.64 -14.82
N LYS A 81 6.09 -1.68 -14.11
CA LYS A 81 6.15 -1.57 -12.64
C LYS A 81 4.78 -1.88 -12.04
N MET A 82 4.79 -2.47 -10.85
CA MET A 82 3.59 -2.78 -10.06
C MET A 82 3.61 -2.00 -8.75
N ILE A 83 2.49 -1.37 -8.41
CA ILE A 83 2.30 -0.64 -7.15
C ILE A 83 0.97 -1.08 -6.52
N PHE A 84 0.97 -1.36 -5.22
CA PHE A 84 -0.27 -1.57 -4.46
C PHE A 84 -0.92 -0.24 -4.14
N GLN A 85 -2.23 -0.18 -4.34
CA GLN A 85 -3.09 0.87 -3.81
C GLN A 85 -3.77 0.35 -2.54
N ASN A 86 -3.64 1.11 -1.46
CA ASN A 86 -4.08 0.73 -0.14
C ASN A 86 -5.04 1.77 0.44
N ARG A 87 -5.80 1.35 1.45
CA ARG A 87 -6.51 2.20 2.39
C ARG A 87 -5.85 2.05 3.75
N VAL A 88 -5.56 3.16 4.43
CA VAL A 88 -4.83 3.17 5.71
C VAL A 88 -5.67 3.76 6.82
N ASN A 89 -5.74 3.09 7.97
CA ASN A 89 -6.41 3.61 9.16
C ASN A 89 -5.65 4.83 9.70
N PRO A 90 -6.25 6.03 9.75
CA PRO A 90 -5.53 7.22 10.19
C PRO A 90 -5.24 7.22 11.70
N LYS A 91 -5.92 6.38 12.50
CA LYS A 91 -5.82 6.37 13.97
C LYS A 91 -4.40 6.05 14.50
N HIS A 92 -3.68 5.20 13.79
CA HIS A 92 -2.35 4.71 14.19
C HIS A 92 -1.28 5.01 13.12
N LEU A 93 -1.60 5.89 12.17
CA LEU A 93 -0.74 6.22 11.06
C LEU A 93 0.34 7.22 11.49
N GLU A 94 1.60 6.84 11.30
CA GLU A 94 2.74 7.73 11.53
C GLU A 94 3.18 8.35 10.20
N ARG A 95 3.44 9.67 10.20
CA ARG A 95 3.77 10.45 9.00
C ARG A 95 5.13 11.09 9.13
N PHE A 96 5.96 10.95 8.10
CA PHE A 96 7.31 11.46 8.06
C PHE A 96 7.51 12.29 6.79
N ALA A 97 7.79 13.58 6.95
CA ALA A 97 8.09 14.46 5.82
C ALA A 97 9.40 14.04 5.14
N VAL A 98 9.40 14.05 3.82
CA VAL A 98 10.58 13.79 2.97
C VAL A 98 10.62 14.76 1.80
N SER A 99 11.75 14.82 1.10
CA SER A 99 11.83 15.63 -0.11
C SER A 99 10.79 15.15 -1.14
N GLY A 100 9.89 16.04 -1.57
CA GLY A 100 8.85 15.74 -2.55
C GLY A 100 7.58 15.05 -1.99
N GLY A 101 7.45 14.86 -0.67
CA GLY A 101 6.21 14.32 -0.10
C GLY A 101 6.35 13.82 1.34
N GLU A 102 5.69 12.69 1.64
CA GLU A 102 5.73 12.07 2.95
C GLU A 102 5.73 10.53 2.84
N TYR A 103 6.41 9.89 3.79
CA TYR A 103 6.24 8.46 4.08
C TYR A 103 5.21 8.27 5.17
N TRP A 104 4.43 7.22 5.02
CA TRP A 104 3.44 6.74 5.95
C TRP A 104 3.87 5.39 6.49
N VAL A 105 4.06 5.29 7.80
CA VAL A 105 4.39 4.05 8.48
C VAL A 105 3.14 3.59 9.22
N THR A 106 2.65 2.40 8.88
CA THR A 106 1.51 1.74 9.53
C THR A 106 2.05 0.65 10.46
N PRO A 107 2.04 0.83 11.79
CA PRO A 107 2.68 -0.09 12.73
C PRO A 107 1.99 -1.46 12.84
N ARG A 108 0.74 -1.58 12.37
CA ARG A 108 -0.09 -2.79 12.48
C ARG A 108 -0.62 -3.20 11.11
N SER A 109 -0.56 -4.50 10.80
CA SER A 109 -1.00 -5.03 9.51
C SER A 109 -2.51 -4.91 9.27
N ASN A 110 -3.32 -4.88 10.32
CA ASN A 110 -4.77 -4.69 10.21
C ASN A 110 -5.19 -3.23 9.91
N ASP A 111 -4.28 -2.28 10.06
CA ASP A 111 -4.49 -0.86 9.80
C ASP A 111 -4.15 -0.44 8.36
N ILE A 112 -3.81 -1.39 7.48
CA ILE A 112 -3.58 -1.14 6.05
C ILE A 112 -4.18 -2.25 5.20
N ARG A 113 -4.95 -1.87 4.19
CA ARG A 113 -5.70 -2.79 3.33
C ARG A 113 -5.33 -2.58 1.88
N PRO A 114 -4.55 -3.48 1.25
CA PRO A 114 -4.42 -3.47 -0.20
C PRO A 114 -5.78 -3.78 -0.82
N TYR A 115 -6.20 -2.97 -1.78
CA TYR A 115 -7.48 -3.17 -2.48
C TYR A 115 -7.35 -3.05 -4.00
N GLY A 116 -6.27 -2.46 -4.51
CA GLY A 116 -6.01 -2.30 -5.93
C GLY A 116 -4.54 -2.51 -6.28
N ILE A 117 -4.27 -2.76 -7.55
CA ILE A 117 -2.92 -2.84 -8.11
C ILE A 117 -2.87 -1.92 -9.32
N CYS A 118 -1.87 -1.05 -9.36
CA CYS A 118 -1.56 -0.19 -10.49
C CYS A 118 -0.39 -0.79 -11.27
N PHE A 119 -0.57 -0.93 -12.58
CA PHE A 119 0.51 -1.29 -13.51
C PHE A 119 0.90 -0.07 -14.33
N ARG A 120 2.19 0.28 -14.32
CA ARG A 120 2.76 1.30 -15.21
C ARG A 120 3.61 0.61 -16.26
N LYS A 121 3.26 0.75 -17.53
CA LYS A 121 4.14 0.34 -18.63
C LYS A 121 5.34 1.30 -18.70
N VAL A 122 6.53 0.76 -18.93
CA VAL A 122 7.77 1.52 -19.14
C VAL A 122 8.06 1.64 -20.63
#